data_AF-A0A136KYK5-F1
#
_entry.id   AF-A0A136KYK5-F1
#
_cell.length_a   1.000
_cell.length_b   1.000
_cell.length_c   1.000
_cell.angle_alpha   90.00
_cell.angle_beta   90.00
_cell.angle_gamma   90.00
#
_symmetry.space_group_name_H-M   'P 1'
#
loop_
_entity.id
_entity.type
_entity.pdbx_description
1 polymer ?
#
loop_
_entity_poly.entity_id
_entity_poly.type
_entity_poly.pdbx_seq_one_letter_code
_entity_poly.pdbx_strand_id
1 'polypeptide(L)' 'MNQISLLIVDDHPLFRQGVVDALSLETDMRIIAQSSTGDEALDLISKEKTHRSSF' A
#
# COMPACT_ATOMS: atom_id res chain seq x y z
N MET A 1 -5.25 17.57 6.26
CA MET A 1 -5.04 17.13 4.87
C MET A 1 -5.47 15.69 4.78
N ASN A 2 -6.20 15.29 3.74
CA ASN A 2 -6.71 13.92 3.62
C ASN A 2 -5.64 13.07 2.93
N GLN A 3 -5.00 12.14 3.63
CA GLN A 3 -3.95 11.32 3.04
C GLN A 3 -4.52 10.15 2.22
N ILE A 4 -3.95 9.91 1.04
CA ILE A 4 -4.27 8.81 0.15
C ILE A 4 -3.49 7.58 0.61
N SER A 5 -4.21 6.51 0.96
CA SER A 5 -3.60 5.25 1.36
C SER A 5 -3.32 4.37 0.14
N LEU A 6 -2.10 3.86 0.04
CA LEU A 6 -1.61 3.10 -1.12
C LEU A 6 -1.17 1.68 -0.71
N LEU A 7 -1.59 0.69 -1.51
CA LEU A 7 -1.08 -0.68 -1.49
C LEU A 7 -0.42 -0.93 -2.85
N ILE A 8 0.85 -1.34 -2.85
CA ILE A 8 1.60 -1.59 -4.08
C ILE A 8 1.70 -3.11 -4.31
N VAL A 9 1.32 -3.57 -5.49
CA VAL A 9 1.32 -4.99 -5.87
C VAL A 9 2.14 -5.17 -7.14
N ASP A 10 3.28 -5.84 -7.02
CA ASP A 10 4.19 -6.10 -8.14
C ASP A 10 5.06 -7.30 -7.78
N ASP A 11 5.19 -8.28 -8.68
CA ASP A 11 5.96 -9.52 -8.49
C ASP A 11 7.47 -9.33 -8.63
N HIS A 12 7.93 -8.17 -9.09
CA HIS A 12 9.33 -7.82 -9.25
C HIS A 12 9.81 -6.90 -8.11
N PRO A 13 10.68 -7.38 -7.20
CA PRO A 13 11.14 -6.60 -6.05
C PRO A 13 11.77 -5.25 -6.42
N LEU A 14 12.52 -5.19 -7.53
CA LEU A 14 13.20 -3.97 -7.99
C LEU A 14 12.19 -2.87 -8.40
N PHE A 15 11.17 -3.23 -9.17
CA PHE A 15 10.15 -2.28 -9.61
C PHE A 15 9.30 -1.82 -8.44
N ARG A 16 8.88 -2.77 -7.59
CA ARG A 16 8.12 -2.47 -6.38
C ARG A 16 8.84 -1.46 -5.50
N GLN A 17 10.14 -1.66 -5.25
CA GLN A 17 10.94 -0.72 -4.47
C GLN A 17 11.05 0.66 -5.15
N GLY A 18 11.27 0.70 -6.46
CA GLY A 18 11.33 1.97 -7.20
C GLY A 18 10.02 2.78 -7.11
N VAL A 19 8.86 2.10 -7.17
CA VAL A 19 7.55 2.75 -7.01
C VAL A 19 7.36 3.25 -5.57
N VAL A 20 7.76 2.44 -4.57
CA VAL A 20 7.71 2.84 -3.16
C VAL A 20 8.52 4.09 -2.91
N ASP A 21 9.76 4.12 -3.38
CA ASP A 21 10.67 5.24 -3.16
C ASP A 21 10.15 6.52 -3.82
N ALA A 22 9.63 6.41 -5.04
CA ALA A 22 9.07 7.54 -5.77
C ALA A 22 7.84 8.14 -5.06
N LEU A 23 6.90 7.29 -4.62
CA LEU A 23 5.65 7.75 -4.02
C LEU A 23 5.80 8.15 -2.54
N SER A 24 6.83 7.68 -1.85
CA SER A 24 7.11 8.07 -0.46
C SER A 24 7.54 9.52 -0.29
N LEU A 25 7.92 10.20 -1.39
CA LEU A 25 8.26 11.62 -1.39
C LEU A 25 7.02 12.53 -1.37
N GLU A 26 5.85 12.00 -1.72
CA GLU A 26 4.61 12.76 -1.80
C GLU A 26 3.95 12.91 -0.43
N THR A 27 3.73 14.15 0.01
CA THR A 27 3.27 14.45 1.39
C THR A 27 1.82 14.05 1.67
N ASP A 28 1.02 13.86 0.63
CA ASP A 28 -0.38 13.45 0.69
C ASP A 28 -0.57 11.95 0.47
N MET A 29 0.49 11.19 0.23
CA MET A 29 0.44 9.76 -0.01
C MET A 29 1.05 8.98 1.16
N ARG A 30 0.44 7.84 1.49
CA ARG A 30 0.92 6.93 2.53
C ARG A 30 0.84 5.50 2.03
N ILE A 31 2.00 4.87 1.86
CA ILE A 31 2.08 3.44 1.56
C ILE A 31 1.79 2.67 2.84
N ILE A 32 0.69 1.93 2.85
CA ILE A 32 0.23 1.15 4.02
C ILE A 32 0.61 -0.32 3.93
N ALA A 33 0.87 -0.82 2.71
CA ALA A 33 1.28 -2.21 2.50
C ALA A 33 1.91 -2.41 1.11
N GLN A 34 2.57 -3.54 0.94
CA GLN A 34 3.14 -4.01 -0.32
C GLN A 34 2.92 -5.53 -0.44
N SER A 35 2.82 -6.05 -1.66
CA SER A 35 2.73 -7.48 -1.93
C SER A 35 3.32 -7.86 -3.29
N SER A 36 3.69 -9.13 -3.47
CA SER A 36 4.09 -9.70 -4.76
C SER A 36 2.97 -10.43 -5.50
N THR A 37 1.79 -10.60 -4.90
CA THR A 37 0.69 -11.37 -5.52
C THR A 37 -0.67 -10.75 -5.27
N GLY A 38 -1.64 -11.09 -6.12
CA GLY A 38 -3.03 -10.62 -5.96
C GLY A 38 -3.71 -11.16 -4.70
N ASP A 39 -3.48 -12.42 -4.34
CA ASP A 39 -4.13 -13.05 -3.18
C ASP A 39 -3.69 -12.41 -1.87
N GLU A 40 -2.38 -12.22 -1.68
CA GLU A 40 -1.84 -11.48 -0.54
C GLU A 40 -2.36 -10.03 -0.50
N ALA A 41 -2.49 -9.38 -1.65
CA ALA A 41 -3.05 -8.03 -1.73
C ALA A 41 -4.52 -7.98 -1.26
N LEU A 42 -5.34 -8.96 -1.64
CA LEU A 42 -6.72 -9.06 -1.18
C LEU A 42 -6.79 -9.27 0.35
N ASP A 43 -5.92 -10.11 0.90
CA ASP A 43 -5.82 -10.32 2.35
C ASP A 43 -5.42 -9.03 3.09
N LEU A 44 -4.47 -8.28 2.55
CA LEU A 44 -4.04 -6.98 3.09
C LEU A 44 -5.18 -5.95 3.05
N ILE A 45 -5.91 -5.85 1.93
CA ILE A 45 -7.07 -4.97 1.81
C ILE A 45 -8.14 -5.30 2.86
N SER A 46 -8.41 -6.60 3.08
CA SER A 46 -9.37 -7.07 4.07
C SER A 46 -8.96 -6.71 5.50
N LYS A 47 -7.68 -6.92 5.84
CA LYS A 47 -7.11 -6.54 7.14
C LYS A 47 -7.22 -5.04 7.38
N GLU A 48 -6.83 -4.20 6.42
CA GLU A 48 -6.85 -2.74 6.57
C GLU A 48 -8.26 -2.17 6.71
N LYS A 49 -9.26 -2.74 5.99
CA LYS A 49 -10.67 -2.35 6.19
C LYS A 49 -11.17 -2.65 7.60
N THR A 50 -10.73 -3.74 8.19
CA THR A 50 -11.14 -4.17 9.54
C THR A 50 -10.63 -3.22 10.63
N HIS A 51 -9.47 -2.58 10.43
CA HIS A 51 -8.87 -1.67 11.41
C HIS A 51 -9.41 -0.23 11.35
N ARG A 52 -10.14 0.13 10.29
CA ARG A 52 -10.74 1.47 10.12
C ARG A 52 -12.04 1.68 10.89
N SER A 53 -12.36 0.80 11.84
CA SER A 53 -13.56 0.84 12.68
C SER A 53 -13.32 1.31 14.12
N SER A 54 -12.27 2.08 14.38
CA SER A 54 -12.14 2.83 15.64
C SER A 54 -12.36 4.31 15.35
N PHE A 55 -13.61 4.74 15.56
CA PHE A 55 -13.99 6.15 15.70
C PHE A 55 -13.35 6.75 16.96
#